data_AF-A0A8I2E3U2-F1
#
_entry.id   AF-A0A8I2E3U2-F1
#
_cell.length_a   1.000
_cell.length_b   1.000
_cell.length_c   1.000
_cell.angle_alpha   90.00
_cell.angle_beta   90.00
_cell.angle_gamma   90.00
#
_symmetry.space_group_name_H-M   'P 1'
#
loop_
_entity.id
_entity.type
_entity.pdbx_description
1 polymer ?
#
loop_
_entity_poly.entity_id
_entity_poly.type
_entity_poly.pdbx_seq_one_letter_code
_entity_poly.pdbx_strand_id
1 'polypeptide(L)'
;MVTSAQSGLWALDAPPGGEVFSAGDIVGVEGRPGEWELMKPGPGPGVWIAESARLEDRVSAKVAVGALQRLADAPHIRRGDLVMQRYPEQERAAVVSAVVRLGQWVAVKSYTLSDGGVCLALDSVDRLEVVTAEQLAAAIRVDVVHGAHVGRIVQAVVSARAGQFRVVCRCAPGAGEICRDGRKVTWCPSLDSARQLWDWHVSGPAPTGSAA
;
A
#
# COMPACT_ATOMS: atom_id res chain seq x y z
N MET A 1 -32.66 -65.90 -12.07
CA MET A 1 -33.08 -64.84 -11.12
C MET A 1 -31.81 -64.24 -10.55
N VAL A 2 -31.65 -62.92 -10.69
CA VAL A 2 -30.63 -62.02 -10.09
C VAL A 2 -29.17 -62.13 -10.56
N THR A 3 -28.79 -61.14 -11.37
CA THR A 3 -27.45 -60.59 -11.65
C THR A 3 -26.81 -59.93 -10.43
N SER A 4 -25.47 -59.93 -10.32
CA SER A 4 -24.71 -58.78 -9.79
C SER A 4 -23.22 -58.87 -10.15
N ALA A 5 -22.79 -57.94 -11.00
CA ALA A 5 -21.41 -57.57 -11.20
C ALA A 5 -20.98 -56.59 -10.09
N GLN A 6 -19.77 -56.74 -9.57
CA GLN A 6 -19.11 -55.67 -8.81
C GLN A 6 -17.77 -55.35 -9.46
N SER A 7 -17.83 -54.30 -10.27
CA SER A 7 -16.68 -53.50 -10.69
C SER A 7 -16.16 -52.75 -9.46
N GLY A 8 -15.01 -53.17 -8.95
CA GLY A 8 -14.25 -52.45 -7.93
C GLY A 8 -13.52 -51.28 -8.56
N LEU A 9 -14.03 -50.08 -8.26
CA LEU A 9 -13.53 -48.78 -8.67
C LEU A 9 -12.00 -48.63 -8.56
N TRP A 10 -11.41 -48.12 -9.63
CA TRP A 10 -10.13 -47.42 -9.59
C TRP A 10 -10.22 -46.30 -8.56
N ALA A 11 -9.41 -46.41 -7.49
CA ALA A 11 -9.05 -45.27 -6.69
C ALA A 11 -8.22 -44.35 -7.60
N LEU A 12 -8.84 -43.27 -8.08
CA LEU A 12 -8.10 -42.13 -8.61
C LEU A 12 -7.35 -41.52 -7.43
N ASP A 13 -6.03 -41.77 -7.40
CA ASP A 13 -5.09 -41.04 -6.57
C ASP A 13 -5.39 -39.54 -6.67
N ALA A 14 -5.71 -38.93 -5.54
CA ALA A 14 -5.86 -37.49 -5.45
C ALA A 14 -4.53 -36.84 -5.83
N PRO A 15 -4.51 -35.85 -6.75
CA PRO A 15 -3.27 -35.20 -7.14
C PRO A 15 -2.62 -34.52 -5.92
N PRO A 16 -1.28 -34.58 -5.82
CA PRO A 16 -0.55 -34.06 -4.68
C PRO A 16 -0.52 -32.53 -4.73
N GLY A 17 -0.83 -31.88 -3.60
CA GLY A 17 -0.66 -30.44 -3.39
C GLY A 17 -1.88 -29.61 -3.78
N GLY A 18 -2.88 -29.55 -2.89
CA GLY A 18 -3.96 -28.58 -3.01
C GLY A 18 -3.38 -27.17 -2.91
N GLU A 19 -3.16 -26.51 -4.04
CA GLU A 19 -2.77 -25.11 -4.06
C GLU A 19 -3.84 -24.29 -3.33
N VAL A 20 -3.44 -23.66 -2.23
CA VAL A 20 -4.35 -22.84 -1.42
C VAL A 20 -4.41 -21.46 -2.06
N PHE A 21 -5.59 -21.11 -2.57
CA PHE A 21 -5.91 -19.76 -3.04
C PHE A 21 -6.60 -18.97 -1.91
N SER A 22 -6.37 -17.66 -1.89
CA SER A 22 -6.94 -16.72 -0.92
C SER A 22 -7.75 -15.63 -1.62
N ALA A 23 -8.68 -15.01 -0.88
CA ALA A 23 -9.32 -13.79 -1.34
C ALA A 23 -8.27 -12.68 -1.56
N GLY A 24 -8.44 -11.91 -2.64
CA GLY A 24 -7.51 -10.88 -3.11
C GLY A 24 -6.38 -11.40 -3.99
N ASP A 25 -6.19 -12.72 -4.14
CA ASP A 25 -5.19 -13.25 -5.06
C ASP A 25 -5.55 -12.89 -6.50
N ILE A 26 -4.55 -12.45 -7.27
CA ILE A 26 -4.66 -12.19 -8.70
C ILE A 26 -4.15 -13.41 -9.48
N VAL A 27 -4.99 -13.95 -10.36
CA VAL A 27 -4.79 -15.22 -11.06
C VAL A 27 -5.13 -15.10 -12.55
N GLY A 28 -4.58 -16.00 -13.35
CA GLY A 28 -5.11 -16.34 -14.67
C GLY A 28 -6.27 -17.33 -14.53
N VAL A 29 -7.19 -17.34 -15.49
CA VAL A 29 -8.29 -18.31 -15.55
C VAL A 29 -8.33 -18.95 -16.93
N GLU A 30 -8.25 -20.28 -16.97
CA GLU A 30 -8.30 -21.03 -18.23
C GLU A 30 -9.56 -20.70 -19.05
N GLY A 31 -9.37 -20.47 -20.35
CA GLY A 31 -10.46 -20.12 -21.27
C GLY A 31 -11.02 -18.71 -21.09
N ARG A 32 -10.45 -17.88 -20.21
CA ARG A 32 -10.85 -16.48 -20.02
C ARG A 32 -9.66 -15.54 -20.25
N PRO A 33 -9.82 -14.48 -21.05
CA PRO A 33 -8.74 -13.52 -21.26
C PRO A 33 -8.50 -12.66 -20.02
N GLY A 34 -7.24 -12.24 -19.84
CA GLY A 34 -6.81 -11.32 -18.79
C GLY A 34 -6.72 -11.94 -17.40
N GLU A 35 -6.47 -11.07 -16.44
CA GLU A 35 -6.24 -11.41 -15.04
C GLU A 35 -7.50 -11.20 -14.20
N TRP A 36 -7.63 -11.99 -13.14
CA TRP A 36 -8.82 -12.07 -12.30
C TRP A 36 -8.45 -12.02 -10.82
N GLU A 37 -9.17 -11.22 -10.05
CA GLU A 37 -9.07 -11.15 -8.61
C GLU A 37 -10.06 -12.13 -7.97
N LEU A 38 -9.57 -12.99 -7.09
CA LEU A 38 -10.42 -13.91 -6.32
C LEU A 38 -11.13 -13.13 -5.21
N MET A 39 -12.46 -13.10 -5.24
CA MET A 39 -13.22 -12.31 -4.27
C MET A 39 -13.56 -13.12 -3.03
N LYS A 40 -14.15 -14.30 -3.23
CA LYS A 40 -14.59 -15.20 -2.15
C LYS A 40 -14.88 -16.60 -2.69
N PRO A 41 -14.92 -17.62 -1.82
CA PRO A 41 -15.45 -18.93 -2.18
C PRO A 41 -16.88 -18.82 -2.72
N GLY A 42 -17.17 -19.60 -3.75
CA GLY A 42 -18.48 -19.73 -4.38
C GLY A 42 -19.40 -20.71 -3.64
N PRO A 43 -20.63 -20.92 -4.14
CA PRO A 43 -21.65 -21.76 -3.49
C PRO A 43 -21.38 -23.27 -3.55
N GLY A 44 -20.28 -23.72 -4.19
CA GLY A 44 -19.94 -25.13 -4.35
C GLY A 44 -18.48 -25.40 -4.02
N PRO A 45 -18.13 -26.66 -3.68
CA PRO A 45 -16.75 -27.03 -3.38
C PRO A 45 -15.85 -26.77 -4.58
N GLY A 46 -14.69 -26.15 -4.34
CA GLY A 46 -13.73 -25.84 -5.40
C GLY A 46 -14.20 -24.79 -6.40
N VAL A 47 -15.22 -23.98 -6.07
CA VAL A 47 -15.65 -22.85 -6.91
C VAL A 47 -15.27 -21.54 -6.22
N TRP A 48 -14.78 -20.58 -6.98
CA TRP A 48 -14.53 -19.20 -6.56
C TRP A 48 -15.44 -18.23 -7.29
N ILE A 49 -15.79 -17.13 -6.63
CA ILE A 49 -16.24 -15.91 -7.30
C ILE A 49 -15.01 -15.06 -7.58
N ALA A 50 -14.78 -14.72 -8.84
CA ALA A 50 -13.68 -13.87 -9.28
C ALA A 50 -14.20 -12.67 -10.06
N GLU A 51 -13.49 -11.55 -9.99
CA GLU A 51 -13.76 -10.34 -10.75
C GLU A 51 -12.59 -10.05 -11.71
N SER A 52 -12.84 -9.57 -12.92
CA SER A 52 -11.76 -9.14 -13.80
C SER A 52 -10.92 -8.04 -13.12
N ALA A 53 -9.59 -8.17 -13.19
CA ALA A 53 -8.61 -7.23 -12.63
C ALA A 53 -8.34 -6.07 -13.61
N ARG A 54 -9.41 -5.48 -14.13
CA ARG A 54 -9.39 -4.34 -15.06
C ARG A 54 -10.04 -3.13 -14.40
N LEU A 55 -9.66 -1.94 -14.86
CA LEU A 55 -10.22 -0.70 -14.33
C LEU A 55 -11.68 -0.52 -14.77
N GLU A 56 -11.93 -0.77 -16.05
CA GLU A 56 -13.24 -0.70 -16.69
C GLU A 56 -13.83 -2.11 -16.82
N ASP A 57 -15.16 -2.20 -16.82
CA ASP A 57 -15.91 -3.43 -17.06
C ASP A 57 -15.53 -4.61 -16.15
N ARG A 58 -15.50 -4.35 -14.83
CA ARG A 58 -15.29 -5.39 -13.83
C ARG A 58 -16.46 -6.38 -13.85
N VAL A 59 -16.25 -7.51 -14.50
CA VAL A 59 -17.22 -8.58 -14.61
C VAL A 59 -16.95 -9.66 -13.58
N SER A 60 -18.00 -10.13 -12.93
CA SER A 60 -17.93 -11.25 -12.00
C SER A 60 -18.15 -12.58 -12.72
N ALA A 61 -17.43 -13.61 -12.29
CA ALA A 61 -17.56 -14.96 -12.80
C ALA A 61 -17.42 -16.00 -11.69
N LYS A 62 -18.11 -17.14 -11.88
CA LYS A 62 -17.82 -18.37 -11.15
C LYS A 62 -16.71 -19.11 -11.87
N VAL A 63 -15.66 -19.49 -11.15
CA VAL A 63 -14.48 -20.16 -11.71
C VAL A 63 -14.16 -21.39 -10.86
N ALA A 64 -13.86 -22.51 -11.53
CA ALA A 64 -13.44 -23.72 -10.83
C ALA A 64 -11.98 -23.58 -10.41
N VAL A 65 -11.61 -24.10 -9.23
CA VAL A 65 -10.25 -24.08 -8.70
C VAL A 65 -9.26 -24.73 -9.67
N GLY A 66 -9.66 -25.80 -10.36
CA GLY A 66 -8.83 -26.47 -11.37
C GLY A 66 -8.56 -25.64 -12.64
N ALA A 67 -9.30 -24.54 -12.84
CA ALA A 67 -9.07 -23.62 -13.95
C ALA A 67 -8.24 -22.39 -13.54
N LEU A 68 -7.86 -22.27 -12.27
CA LEU A 68 -7.06 -21.15 -11.76
C LEU A 68 -5.57 -21.39 -12.02
N GLN A 69 -4.88 -20.33 -12.42
CA GLN A 69 -3.44 -20.35 -12.66
C GLN A 69 -2.76 -19.22 -11.88
N ARG A 70 -1.76 -19.56 -11.05
CA ARG A 70 -0.96 -18.53 -10.38
C ARG A 70 -0.15 -17.75 -11.42
N LEU A 71 -0.14 -16.43 -11.28
CA LEU A 71 0.71 -15.56 -12.07
C LEU A 71 2.05 -15.41 -11.35
N ALA A 72 3.16 -15.65 -12.05
CA ALA A 72 4.50 -15.56 -11.46
C ALA A 72 4.84 -14.13 -10.98
N ASP A 73 4.23 -13.13 -11.59
CA ASP A 73 4.39 -11.72 -11.27
C ASP A 73 3.19 -11.13 -10.52
N ALA A 74 2.32 -11.96 -9.92
CA ALA A 74 1.16 -11.47 -9.16
C ALA A 74 1.59 -10.47 -8.07
N PRO A 75 0.88 -9.33 -7.91
CA PRO A 75 1.23 -8.34 -6.93
C PRO A 75 0.89 -8.84 -5.51
N HIS A 76 1.74 -8.50 -4.55
CA HIS A 76 1.49 -8.80 -3.14
C HIS A 76 0.47 -7.85 -2.49
N ILE A 77 0.27 -6.67 -3.09
CA ILE A 77 -0.73 -5.68 -2.69
C ILE A 77 -2.09 -6.13 -3.17
N ARG A 78 -3.09 -6.02 -2.30
CA ARG A 78 -4.46 -6.49 -2.52
C ARG A 78 -5.48 -5.38 -2.26
N ARG A 79 -6.70 -5.60 -2.76
CA ARG A 79 -7.85 -4.77 -2.40
C ARG A 79 -8.05 -4.80 -0.88
N GLY A 80 -8.30 -3.63 -0.30
CA GLY A 80 -8.48 -3.43 1.14
C GLY A 80 -7.17 -3.15 1.88
N ASP A 81 -6.01 -3.39 1.28
CA ASP A 81 -4.74 -3.07 1.91
C ASP A 81 -4.63 -1.57 2.18
N LEU A 82 -4.05 -1.24 3.32
CA LEU A 82 -3.63 0.10 3.65
C LEU A 82 -2.18 0.27 3.20
N VAL A 83 -1.92 1.24 2.35
CA VAL A 83 -0.60 1.41 1.71
C VAL A 83 -0.08 2.83 1.85
N MET A 84 1.24 2.96 1.91
CA MET A 84 1.94 4.24 1.73
C MET A 84 2.84 4.16 0.50
N GLN A 85 3.06 5.31 -0.16
CA GLN A 85 4.12 5.38 -1.15
C GLN A 85 5.47 5.28 -0.44
N ARG A 86 6.42 4.56 -1.04
CA ARG A 86 7.79 4.35 -0.56
C ARG A 86 8.66 5.61 -0.78
N TYR A 87 8.16 6.75 -0.34
CA TYR A 87 8.88 8.00 -0.23
C TYR A 87 8.97 8.37 1.25
N PRO A 88 10.16 8.71 1.77
CA PRO A 88 10.32 8.97 3.19
C PRO A 88 9.51 10.21 3.63
N GLU A 89 9.20 11.14 2.74
CA GLU A 89 8.37 12.32 3.01
C GLU A 89 6.87 12.03 3.02
N GLN A 90 6.43 10.83 2.66
CA GLN A 90 5.01 10.49 2.64
C GLN A 90 4.47 10.38 4.07
N GLU A 91 3.41 11.12 4.36
CA GLU A 91 2.79 11.18 5.69
C GLU A 91 1.41 10.51 5.72
N ARG A 92 0.83 10.25 4.54
CA ARG A 92 -0.54 9.73 4.37
C ARG A 92 -0.52 8.31 3.83
N ALA A 93 -1.34 7.47 4.43
CA ALA A 93 -1.71 6.19 3.86
C ALA A 93 -3.00 6.32 3.04
N ALA A 94 -3.23 5.34 2.18
CA ALA A 94 -4.41 5.23 1.34
C ALA A 94 -4.90 3.78 1.33
N VAL A 95 -6.21 3.59 1.18
CA VAL A 95 -6.81 2.25 1.08
C VAL A 95 -6.88 1.86 -0.39
N VAL A 96 -6.43 0.65 -0.72
CA VAL A 96 -6.48 0.10 -2.07
C VAL A 96 -7.90 -0.36 -2.38
N SER A 97 -8.52 0.22 -3.41
CA SER A 97 -9.86 -0.19 -3.87
C SER A 97 -9.81 -1.19 -5.02
N ALA A 98 -8.72 -1.24 -5.78
CA ALA A 98 -8.50 -2.21 -6.84
C ALA A 98 -7.01 -2.36 -7.17
N VAL A 99 -6.64 -3.52 -7.70
CA VAL A 99 -5.32 -3.75 -8.30
C VAL A 99 -5.55 -4.23 -9.73
N VAL A 100 -4.93 -3.55 -10.69
CA VAL A 100 -5.21 -3.71 -12.12
C VAL A 100 -3.92 -3.74 -12.94
N ARG A 101 -4.01 -4.30 -14.15
CA ARG A 101 -2.90 -4.34 -15.11
C ARG A 101 -3.04 -3.23 -16.16
N LEU A 102 -2.10 -2.29 -16.19
CA LEU A 102 -2.01 -1.19 -17.16
C LEU A 102 -0.58 -1.10 -17.73
N GLY A 103 -0.15 -2.13 -18.45
CA GLY A 103 1.26 -2.33 -18.85
C GLY A 103 2.17 -2.78 -17.70
N GLN A 104 1.85 -2.37 -16.47
CA GLN A 104 2.41 -2.83 -15.20
C GLN A 104 1.28 -3.00 -14.17
N TRP A 105 1.58 -3.57 -13.00
CA TRP A 105 0.62 -3.64 -11.90
C TRP A 105 0.45 -2.27 -11.25
N VAL A 106 -0.80 -1.82 -11.14
CA VAL A 106 -1.17 -0.52 -10.58
C VAL A 106 -2.23 -0.73 -9.51
N ALA A 107 -2.07 -0.05 -8.37
CA ALA A 107 -3.10 0.03 -7.34
C ALA A 107 -3.92 1.31 -7.53
N VAL A 108 -5.24 1.17 -7.56
CA VAL A 108 -6.18 2.28 -7.38
C VAL A 108 -6.40 2.43 -5.89
N LYS A 109 -6.14 3.62 -5.35
CA LYS A 109 -6.23 3.88 -3.91
C LYS A 109 -6.89 5.22 -3.61
N SER A 110 -7.48 5.30 -2.44
CA SER A 110 -8.14 6.50 -1.96
C SER A 110 -7.67 6.91 -0.56
N TYR A 111 -7.71 8.21 -0.30
CA TYR A 111 -7.52 8.76 1.03
C TYR A 111 -8.39 9.99 1.23
N THR A 112 -8.75 10.25 2.49
CA THR A 112 -9.56 11.40 2.88
C THR A 112 -8.69 12.64 3.02
N LEU A 113 -9.13 13.74 2.44
CA LEU A 113 -8.54 15.07 2.54
C LEU A 113 -9.02 15.78 3.82
N SER A 114 -8.33 16.84 4.21
CA SER A 114 -8.63 17.60 5.42
C SER A 114 -10.02 18.24 5.41
N ASP A 115 -10.58 18.49 4.23
CA ASP A 115 -11.94 19.04 4.02
C ASP A 115 -13.02 17.94 3.96
N GLY A 116 -12.65 16.67 4.18
CA GLY A 116 -13.53 15.51 4.05
C GLY A 116 -13.69 14.98 2.63
N GLY A 117 -13.10 15.63 1.62
CA GLY A 117 -13.08 15.14 0.25
C GLY A 117 -12.30 13.82 0.12
N VAL A 118 -12.63 13.02 -0.90
CA VAL A 118 -11.88 11.79 -1.21
C VAL A 118 -10.99 12.05 -2.41
N CYS A 119 -9.69 11.85 -2.23
CA CYS A 119 -8.74 11.85 -3.33
C CYS A 119 -8.56 10.42 -3.84
N LEU A 120 -8.72 10.23 -5.16
CA LEU A 120 -8.39 8.99 -5.85
C LEU A 120 -7.04 9.16 -6.55
N ALA A 121 -6.18 8.15 -6.44
CA ALA A 121 -4.88 8.12 -7.06
C ALA A 121 -4.58 6.73 -7.62
N LEU A 122 -3.77 6.70 -8.68
CA LEU A 122 -3.17 5.49 -9.22
C LEU A 122 -1.66 5.53 -8.97
N ASP A 123 -1.12 4.45 -8.42
CA ASP A 123 0.31 4.28 -8.24
C ASP A 123 0.72 2.88 -8.66
N SER A 124 1.92 2.75 -9.24
CA SER A 124 2.51 1.44 -9.50
C SER A 124 2.75 0.70 -8.18
N VAL A 125 2.47 -0.60 -8.15
CA VAL A 125 2.56 -1.41 -6.92
C VAL A 125 3.98 -1.50 -6.35
N ASP A 126 5.01 -1.37 -7.19
CA ASP A 126 6.42 -1.40 -6.81
C ASP A 126 6.84 -0.19 -5.95
N ARG A 127 6.10 0.92 -6.08
CA ARG A 127 6.28 2.16 -5.32
C ARG A 127 5.50 2.19 -4.01
N LEU A 128 4.80 1.11 -3.68
CA LEU A 128 3.95 1.05 -2.51
C LEU A 128 4.50 0.08 -1.47
N GLU A 129 4.09 0.31 -0.23
CA GLU A 129 4.41 -0.52 0.90
C GLU A 129 3.14 -0.68 1.74
N VAL A 130 2.78 -1.92 2.05
CA VAL A 130 1.63 -2.24 2.90
C VAL A 130 1.98 -1.89 4.33
N VAL A 131 1.09 -1.15 4.99
CA VAL A 131 1.22 -0.72 6.38
C VAL A 131 -0.04 -1.12 7.15
N THR A 132 0.06 -1.19 8.48
CA THR A 132 -1.10 -1.43 9.33
C THR A 132 -1.62 -0.14 9.97
N ALA A 133 -2.88 -0.17 10.41
CA ALA A 133 -3.46 0.96 11.13
C ALA A 133 -2.69 1.25 12.44
N GLU A 134 -2.19 0.21 13.12
CA GLU A 134 -1.40 0.31 14.34
C GLU A 134 -0.05 0.98 14.07
N GLN A 135 0.63 0.64 12.98
CA GLN A 135 1.88 1.30 12.59
C GLN A 135 1.67 2.80 12.34
N LEU A 136 0.57 3.17 11.68
CA LEU A 136 0.24 4.57 11.40
C LEU A 136 -0.18 5.35 12.65
N ALA A 137 -0.86 4.70 13.58
CA ALA A 137 -1.28 5.27 14.85
C ALA A 137 -0.10 5.44 15.82
N ALA A 138 0.87 4.51 15.79
CA ALA A 138 2.08 4.59 16.59
C ALA A 138 3.08 5.63 16.04
N ALA A 139 2.99 6.00 14.76
CA ALA A 139 3.87 6.96 14.14
C ALA A 139 3.75 8.35 14.77
N ILE A 140 4.86 8.82 15.33
CA ILE A 140 4.91 10.10 16.04
C ILE A 140 4.81 11.26 15.05
N ARG A 141 3.87 12.19 15.32
CA ARG A 141 3.70 13.45 14.60
C ARG A 141 3.53 14.57 15.62
N VAL A 142 4.41 15.56 15.59
CA VAL A 142 4.41 16.69 16.53
C VAL A 142 4.46 17.98 15.74
N ASP A 143 3.43 18.81 15.86
CA ASP A 143 3.48 20.19 15.38
C ASP A 143 4.35 21.03 16.34
N VAL A 144 5.23 21.86 15.80
CA VAL A 144 6.19 22.67 16.57
C VAL A 144 6.11 24.14 16.13
N VAL A 145 6.14 25.05 17.10
CA VAL A 145 6.00 26.50 16.86
C VAL A 145 6.96 27.28 17.77
N HIS A 146 7.68 28.24 17.21
CA HIS A 146 8.52 29.18 17.95
C HIS A 146 8.61 30.53 17.22
N GLY A 147 7.97 31.58 17.77
CA GLY A 147 7.90 32.88 17.12
C GLY A 147 7.26 32.77 15.73
N ALA A 148 7.99 33.17 14.68
CA ALA A 148 7.55 33.06 13.29
C ALA A 148 7.77 31.66 12.67
N HIS A 149 8.47 30.75 13.36
CA HIS A 149 8.73 29.40 12.87
C HIS A 149 7.54 28.50 13.18
N VAL A 150 6.97 27.89 12.13
CA VAL A 150 5.91 26.89 12.22
C VAL A 150 6.37 25.65 11.47
N GLY A 151 6.41 24.51 12.16
CA GLY A 151 7.02 23.29 11.64
C GLY A 151 6.37 22.02 12.16
N ARG A 152 6.92 20.88 11.75
CA ARG A 152 6.47 19.55 12.20
C ARG A 152 7.67 18.62 12.36
N ILE A 153 7.60 17.73 13.35
CA ILE A 153 8.47 16.58 13.51
C ILE A 153 7.63 15.33 13.20
N VAL A 154 8.00 14.59 12.16
CA VAL A 154 7.23 13.44 11.68
C VAL A 154 8.12 12.22 11.58
N GLN A 155 7.71 11.11 12.17
CA GLN A 155 8.38 9.84 12.02
C GLN A 155 8.03 9.20 10.67
N ALA A 156 9.04 8.80 9.90
CA ALA A 156 8.82 8.01 8.69
C ALA A 156 8.36 6.60 9.05
N VAL A 157 7.31 6.13 8.38
CA VAL A 157 6.73 4.80 8.61
C VAL A 157 7.32 3.75 7.68
N VAL A 158 7.63 4.14 6.44
CA VAL A 158 8.06 3.24 5.36
C VAL A 158 9.43 3.63 4.82
N SER A 159 9.95 2.86 3.86
CA SER A 159 11.24 3.07 3.17
C SER A 159 12.49 2.85 4.06
N ALA A 160 13.67 3.15 3.51
CA ALA A 160 14.95 3.09 4.22
C ALA A 160 15.07 4.05 5.42
N ARG A 161 14.11 4.96 5.59
CA ARG A 161 14.05 5.92 6.71
C ARG A 161 13.06 5.51 7.80
N ALA A 162 12.40 4.35 7.69
CA ALA A 162 11.44 3.90 8.69
C ALA A 162 12.00 4.00 10.12
N GLY A 163 11.23 4.63 11.01
CA GLY A 163 11.62 4.90 12.39
C GLY A 163 12.40 6.20 12.62
N GLN A 164 12.99 6.81 11.58
CA GLN A 164 13.67 8.11 11.66
C GLN A 164 12.68 9.28 11.66
N PHE A 165 13.13 10.43 12.15
CA PHE A 165 12.32 11.62 12.35
C PHE A 165 12.73 12.73 11.40
N ARG A 166 11.76 13.24 10.63
CA ARG A 166 11.93 14.38 9.74
C ARG A 166 11.51 15.65 10.47
N VAL A 167 12.34 16.68 10.45
CA VAL A 167 12.03 18.01 10.99
C VAL A 167 11.83 19.00 9.86
N VAL A 168 10.61 19.54 9.74
CA VAL A 168 10.26 20.49 8.67
C VAL A 168 9.85 21.83 9.28
N CYS A 169 10.22 22.93 8.65
CA CYS A 169 9.81 24.29 9.03
C CYS A 169 9.25 25.01 7.81
N ARG A 170 8.17 25.78 7.93
CA ARG A 170 7.52 26.56 6.86
C ARG A 170 8.03 28.00 6.75
N CYS A 171 9.21 28.31 7.30
CA CYS A 171 9.73 29.68 7.38
C CYS A 171 10.06 30.33 6.02
N ALA A 172 10.13 29.58 4.91
CA ALA A 172 10.27 30.13 3.57
C ALA A 172 9.41 29.38 2.54
N PRO A 173 8.94 30.03 1.46
CA PRO A 173 8.21 29.37 0.38
C PRO A 173 9.07 28.25 -0.25
N GLY A 174 8.55 27.03 -0.29
CA GLY A 174 9.31 25.84 -0.74
C GLY A 174 10.26 25.25 0.31
N ALA A 175 10.40 25.87 1.49
CA ALA A 175 11.17 25.31 2.60
C ALA A 175 10.32 24.33 3.39
N GLY A 176 10.72 23.07 3.32
CA GLY A 176 10.33 22.02 4.26
C GLY A 176 11.55 21.29 4.80
N GLU A 177 12.75 21.80 4.55
CA GLU A 177 14.01 21.15 4.91
C GLU A 177 14.83 22.10 5.77
N ILE A 178 15.40 21.55 6.84
CA ILE A 178 16.35 22.29 7.68
C ILE A 178 17.74 22.10 7.08
N CYS A 179 18.40 23.22 6.80
CA CYS A 179 19.76 23.23 6.28
C CYS A 179 20.75 23.72 7.33
N ARG A 180 21.92 23.09 7.40
CA ARG A 180 23.06 23.50 8.20
C ARG A 180 24.29 23.50 7.31
N ASP A 181 25.01 24.61 7.28
CA ASP A 181 26.22 24.79 6.46
C ASP A 181 26.00 24.43 4.97
N GLY A 182 24.85 24.83 4.42
CA GLY A 182 24.44 24.55 3.04
C GLY A 182 24.00 23.11 2.76
N ARG A 183 23.91 22.24 3.78
CA ARG A 183 23.51 20.83 3.66
C ARG A 183 22.18 20.56 4.35
N LYS A 184 21.35 19.72 3.74
CA LYS A 184 20.08 19.25 4.33
C LYS A 184 20.37 18.33 5.52
N VAL A 185 19.85 18.68 6.69
CA VAL A 185 20.02 17.93 7.96
C VAL A 185 18.68 17.54 8.59
N THR A 186 17.60 17.59 7.81
CA THR A 186 16.19 17.35 8.19
C THR A 186 15.92 16.00 8.88
N TRP A 187 16.76 14.98 8.70
CA TRP A 187 16.49 13.62 9.19
C TRP A 187 17.33 13.28 10.42
N CYS A 188 16.65 12.88 11.49
CA CYS A 188 17.22 12.52 12.78
C CYS A 188 16.92 11.07 13.15
N PRO A 189 17.82 10.36 13.86
CA PRO A 189 17.61 8.98 14.27
C PRO A 189 16.64 8.82 15.45
N SER A 190 16.36 9.90 16.20
CA SER A 190 15.47 9.88 17.37
C SER A 190 14.66 11.17 17.47
N LEU A 191 13.54 11.10 18.23
CA LEU A 191 12.70 12.26 18.53
C LEU A 191 13.48 13.35 19.27
N ASP A 192 14.33 12.97 20.22
CA ASP A 192 15.14 13.94 20.98
C ASP A 192 16.12 14.68 20.07
N SER A 193 16.79 13.97 19.15
CA SER A 193 17.67 14.60 18.16
C SER A 193 16.88 15.52 17.22
N ALA A 194 15.65 15.17 16.87
CA ALA A 194 14.76 16.00 16.07
C ALA A 194 14.34 17.28 16.81
N ARG A 195 14.07 17.20 18.12
CA ARG A 195 13.78 18.37 18.96
C ARG A 195 14.99 19.28 19.08
N GLN A 196 16.17 18.73 19.33
CA GLN A 196 17.42 19.51 19.37
C GLN A 196 17.70 20.22 18.03
N LEU A 197 17.43 19.56 16.90
CA LEU A 197 17.56 20.18 15.58
C LEU A 197 16.58 21.34 15.40
N TRP A 198 15.33 21.18 15.84
CA TRP A 198 14.34 22.25 15.84
C TRP A 198 14.79 23.43 16.70
N ASP A 199 15.20 23.19 17.94
CA ASP A 199 15.64 24.22 18.88
C ASP A 199 16.84 25.00 18.33
N TRP A 200 17.81 24.30 17.74
CA TRP A 200 18.93 24.93 17.04
C TRP A 200 18.45 25.80 15.87
N HIS A 201 17.52 25.29 15.05
CA HIS A 201 17.01 26.01 13.87
C HIS A 201 16.30 27.32 14.24
N VAL A 202 15.53 27.32 15.33
CA VAL A 202 14.78 28.50 15.77
C VAL A 202 15.57 29.44 16.67
N SER A 203 16.69 28.98 17.24
CA SER A 203 17.59 29.80 18.06
C SER A 203 18.61 30.59 17.23
N GLY A 204 18.79 30.24 15.94
CA GLY A 204 19.57 31.06 15.00
C GLY A 204 18.85 32.37 14.69
N PRO A 205 19.55 33.40 14.17
CA PRO A 205 18.88 34.59 13.67
C PRO A 205 17.85 34.17 12.62
N ALA A 206 16.61 34.65 12.77
CA ALA A 206 15.55 34.40 11.78
C ALA A 206 16.10 34.72 10.39
N PRO A 207 15.83 33.89 9.36
CA PRO A 207 16.26 34.22 8.00
C PRO A 207 15.69 35.60 7.66
N THR A 208 16.57 36.60 7.60
CA THR A 208 16.24 37.93 7.13
C THR A 208 15.75 37.73 5.70
N GLY A 209 14.45 37.93 5.49
CA GLY A 209 13.75 37.56 4.28
C GLY A 209 14.53 37.98 3.04
N SER A 210 14.74 37.03 2.13
CA SER A 210 15.05 37.40 0.75
C SER A 210 13.80 38.08 0.21
N ALA A 211 13.94 39.36 -0.10
CA ALA A 211 12.88 40.25 -0.55
C ALA A 211 12.11 39.70 -1.76
N ALA A 212 10.81 40.06 -1.78
CA ALA A 212 9.86 40.24 -2.89
C ALA A 212 9.98 39.33 -4.14
#